data_AF-A0A966NYD6-F1
#
_entry.id   AF-A0A966NYD6-F1
#
_cell.length_a   1.000
_cell.length_b   1.000
_cell.length_c   1.000
_cell.angle_alpha   90.00
_cell.angle_beta   90.00
_cell.angle_gamma   90.00
#
_symmetry.space_group_name_H-M   'P 1'
#
loop_
_entity.id
_entity.type
_entity.pdbx_description
1 polymer ?
#
loop_
_entity_poly.entity_id
_entity_poly.type
_entity_poly.pdbx_seq_one_letter_code
_entity_poly.pdbx_strand_id
1 'polypeptide(L)'
;MALHKQTADLLAFLASLGNPPLSQQTVSQARAGYAAMRVASTVELPEIRDVDAGGVPARLYRPTKDVTGLCVFFHGGGFVIGDLDSHDDVCRKLAVA
;
A
#
# COMPACT_ATOMS: atom_id res chain seq x y z
N MET A 1 -17.38 -8.42 -22.58
CA MET A 1 -17.22 -6.99 -22.20
C MET A 1 -15.81 -6.56 -22.54
N ALA A 2 -15.63 -5.38 -23.15
CA ALA A 2 -14.30 -4.83 -23.40
C ALA A 2 -13.69 -4.30 -22.09
N LEU A 3 -12.37 -4.34 -21.98
CA LEU A 3 -11.65 -3.76 -20.85
C LEU A 3 -11.72 -2.23 -20.89
N HIS A 4 -11.88 -1.57 -19.74
CA HIS A 4 -11.83 -0.11 -19.66
C HIS A 4 -10.44 0.41 -20.07
N LYS A 5 -10.37 1.56 -20.75
CA LYS A 5 -9.12 2.10 -21.32
C LYS A 5 -8.01 2.24 -20.25
N GLN A 6 -8.35 2.80 -19.09
CA GLN A 6 -7.35 3.00 -18.02
C GLN A 6 -6.75 1.67 -17.52
N THR A 7 -7.55 0.59 -17.49
CA THR A 7 -7.05 -0.73 -17.08
C THR A 7 -6.19 -1.35 -18.19
N ALA A 8 -6.55 -1.15 -19.47
CA ALA A 8 -5.72 -1.58 -20.59
C ALA A 8 -4.36 -0.87 -20.60
N ASP A 9 -4.35 0.44 -20.38
CA ASP A 9 -3.11 1.24 -20.31
C ASP A 9 -2.23 0.79 -19.13
N LEU A 10 -2.84 0.54 -17.96
CA LEU A 10 -2.12 0.03 -16.78
C LEU A 10 -1.49 -1.34 -17.06
N LEU A 11 -2.23 -2.28 -17.65
CA LEU A 11 -1.69 -3.60 -17.99
C LEU A 11 -0.56 -3.50 -19.03
N ALA A 12 -0.69 -2.63 -20.03
CA ALA A 12 0.36 -2.39 -21.02
C ALA A 12 1.64 -1.82 -20.37
N PHE A 13 1.48 -0.88 -19.42
CA PHE A 13 2.59 -0.36 -18.63
C PHE A 13 3.24 -1.44 -17.77
N LEU A 14 2.46 -2.23 -17.03
CA LEU A 14 3.02 -3.31 -16.20
C LEU A 14 3.77 -4.36 -17.04
N ALA A 15 3.26 -4.69 -18.23
CA ALA A 15 3.93 -5.58 -19.17
C ALA A 15 5.25 -5.00 -19.70
N SER A 16 5.33 -3.68 -19.92
CA SER A 16 6.54 -3.04 -20.45
C SER A 16 7.71 -3.04 -19.46
N LEU A 17 7.44 -3.25 -18.16
CA LEU A 17 8.48 -3.39 -17.13
C LEU A 17 9.29 -4.69 -17.27
N GLY A 18 8.81 -5.69 -18.03
CA GLY A 18 9.55 -6.92 -18.32
C GLY A 18 9.85 -7.79 -17.10
N ASN A 19 9.17 -7.56 -15.98
CA ASN A 19 9.38 -8.34 -14.75
C ASN A 19 8.90 -9.78 -14.94
N PRO A 20 9.66 -10.78 -14.44
CA PRO A 20 9.19 -12.16 -14.44
C PRO A 20 7.94 -12.28 -13.54
N PRO A 21 7.08 -13.30 -13.78
CA PRO A 21 5.96 -13.59 -12.90
C PRO A 21 6.40 -13.72 -11.44
N LEU A 22 5.57 -13.26 -10.49
CA LEU A 22 5.90 -13.31 -9.06
C LEU A 22 6.29 -14.72 -8.57
N SER A 23 5.68 -15.77 -9.13
CA SER A 23 5.99 -17.17 -8.80
C SER A 23 7.38 -17.63 -9.24
N GLN A 24 8.05 -16.88 -10.12
CA GLN A 24 9.41 -17.14 -10.59
C GLN A 24 10.44 -16.20 -9.96
N GLN A 25 10.00 -15.30 -9.07
CA GLN A 25 10.87 -14.41 -8.32
C GLN A 25 11.26 -15.03 -6.98
N THR A 26 12.46 -14.68 -6.50
CA THR A 26 12.82 -14.90 -5.10
C THR A 26 12.04 -13.94 -4.20
N VAL A 27 11.92 -14.27 -2.90
CA VAL A 27 11.24 -13.41 -1.91
C VAL A 27 11.86 -12.02 -1.84
N SER A 28 13.19 -11.92 -1.89
CA SER A 28 13.90 -10.63 -1.85
C SER A 28 13.61 -9.78 -3.09
N GLN A 29 13.57 -10.38 -4.28
CA GLN A 29 13.19 -9.70 -5.51
C GLN A 29 11.74 -9.21 -5.47
N ALA A 30 10.80 -10.04 -5.03
CA ALA A 30 9.40 -9.67 -4.92
C ALA A 30 9.19 -8.50 -3.94
N ARG A 31 9.87 -8.52 -2.78
CA ARG A 31 9.85 -7.41 -1.81
C ARG A 31 10.41 -6.12 -2.41
N ALA A 32 11.57 -6.18 -3.04
CA ALA A 32 12.20 -5.00 -3.64
C ALA A 32 11.37 -4.42 -4.79
N GLY A 33 10.83 -5.28 -5.67
CA GLY A 33 9.96 -4.86 -6.76
C GLY A 33 8.69 -4.19 -6.28
N TYR A 34 8.04 -4.74 -5.24
CA TYR A 34 6.84 -4.13 -4.67
C TYR A 34 7.13 -2.79 -4.00
N ALA A 35 8.22 -2.68 -3.23
CA ALA A 35 8.66 -1.42 -2.62
C ALA A 35 8.98 -0.34 -3.67
N ALA A 36 9.53 -0.72 -4.83
CA ALA A 36 9.85 0.20 -5.92
C ALA A 36 8.60 0.76 -6.64
N MET A 37 7.47 0.05 -6.56
CA MET A 37 6.19 0.47 -7.17
C MET A 37 5.36 1.39 -6.25
N ARG A 38 5.90 1.79 -5.10
CA ARG A 38 5.21 2.68 -4.16
C ARG A 38 4.81 3.99 -4.84
N VAL A 39 3.59 4.43 -4.56
CA VAL A 39 3.08 5.74 -4.99
C VAL A 39 2.90 6.58 -3.74
N ALA A 40 3.54 7.75 -3.71
CA ALA A 40 3.37 8.70 -2.61
C ALA A 40 1.91 9.17 -2.58
N SER A 41 1.32 9.20 -1.39
CA SER A 41 -0.03 9.73 -1.24
C SER A 41 -0.07 11.23 -1.46
N THR A 42 -1.17 11.72 -2.00
CA THR A 42 -1.50 13.14 -2.05
C THR A 42 -2.46 13.56 -0.93
N VAL A 43 -2.85 12.62 -0.06
CA VAL A 43 -3.75 12.88 1.07
C VAL A 43 -2.92 13.31 2.28
N GLU A 44 -3.04 14.58 2.65
CA GLU A 44 -2.43 15.11 3.87
C GLU A 44 -3.35 14.89 5.07
N LEU A 45 -2.77 14.46 6.20
CA LEU A 45 -3.48 14.29 7.46
C LEU A 45 -2.84 15.12 8.56
N PRO A 46 -3.61 15.62 9.54
CA PRO A 46 -3.07 16.39 10.66
C PRO A 46 -2.07 15.61 11.53
N GLU A 47 -2.24 14.29 11.65
CA GLU A 47 -1.35 13.44 12.43
C GLU A 47 -1.13 12.10 11.73
N ILE A 48 0.14 11.79 11.50
CA ILE A 48 0.62 10.48 11.08
C ILE A 48 1.86 10.19 11.92
N ARG A 49 1.87 9.05 12.60
CA ARG A 49 3.04 8.63 13.38
C ARG A 49 3.14 7.13 13.49
N ASP A 50 4.38 6.67 13.50
CA ASP A 50 4.68 5.28 13.80
C ASP A 50 4.52 5.03 15.30
N VAL A 51 3.95 3.88 15.63
CA VAL A 51 3.64 3.43 16.98
C VAL A 51 4.04 1.98 17.16
N ASP A 52 4.32 1.59 18.39
CA ASP A 52 4.50 0.19 18.76
C ASP A 52 3.16 -0.39 19.25
N ALA A 53 2.66 -1.42 18.55
CA ALA A 53 1.44 -2.14 18.88
C ALA A 53 1.73 -3.49 19.56
N GLY A 54 2.58 -3.49 20.60
CA GLY A 54 2.91 -4.68 21.38
C GLY A 54 4.05 -5.52 20.78
N GLY A 55 5.11 -4.85 20.34
CA GLY A 55 6.25 -5.41 19.62
C GLY A 55 6.10 -5.40 18.10
N VAL A 56 4.97 -4.91 17.58
CA VAL A 56 4.68 -4.85 16.14
C VAL A 56 4.68 -3.39 15.67
N PRO A 57 5.56 -3.00 14.75
CA PRO A 57 5.53 -1.67 14.15
C PRO A 57 4.20 -1.42 13.43
N ALA A 58 3.54 -0.32 13.78
CA ALA A 58 2.30 0.13 13.14
C ALA A 58 2.37 1.63 12.86
N ARG A 59 1.47 2.12 12.00
CA ARG A 59 1.32 3.55 11.71
C ARG A 59 -0.10 3.99 12.06
N LEU A 60 -0.21 5.00 12.93
CA LEU A 60 -1.46 5.65 13.27
C LEU A 60 -1.72 6.79 12.29
N TYR A 61 -2.90 6.77 11.67
CA TYR A 61 -3.40 7.83 10.81
C TYR A 61 -4.60 8.47 11.52
N ARG A 62 -4.53 9.76 11.83
CA ARG A 62 -5.62 10.48 12.49
C ARG A 62 -6.07 11.68 11.63
N PRO A 63 -7.30 11.64 11.08
CA PRO A 63 -7.80 12.68 10.19
C PRO A 63 -8.27 13.95 10.92
N THR A 64 -8.75 13.83 12.16
CA THR A 64 -9.25 14.94 13.01
C THR A 64 -9.01 14.62 14.49
N LYS A 65 -9.16 15.61 15.37
CA LYS A 65 -9.06 15.40 16.83
C LYS A 65 -10.27 14.64 17.40
N ASP A 66 -11.45 14.86 16.80
CA ASP A 66 -12.73 14.31 17.26
C ASP A 66 -13.05 13.01 16.52
N VAL A 67 -12.30 11.96 16.81
CA VAL A 67 -12.53 10.60 16.28
C VAL A 67 -13.21 9.70 17.31
N THR A 68 -14.28 9.01 16.91
CA THR A 68 -15.09 8.17 17.81
C THR A 68 -14.92 6.67 17.59
N GLY A 69 -14.10 6.26 16.60
CA GLY A 69 -13.84 4.86 16.27
C GLY A 69 -12.40 4.61 15.83
N LEU A 70 -12.02 3.33 15.79
CA LEU A 70 -10.70 2.87 15.37
C LEU A 70 -10.87 1.73 14.35
N CYS A 71 -10.20 1.86 13.19
CA CYS A 71 -10.02 0.78 12.24
C CYS A 71 -8.59 0.25 12.37
N VAL A 72 -8.46 -1.06 12.60
CA VAL A 72 -7.17 -1.75 12.56
C VAL A 72 -7.02 -2.38 11.19
N PHE A 73 -6.12 -1.82 10.38
CA PHE A 73 -5.87 -2.29 9.03
C PHE A 73 -4.65 -3.22 8.99
N PHE A 74 -4.80 -4.38 8.34
CA PHE A 74 -3.72 -5.31 8.05
C PHE A 74 -3.43 -5.27 6.55
N HIS A 75 -2.17 -5.00 6.19
CA HIS A 75 -1.80 -4.82 4.79
C HIS A 75 -1.86 -6.13 3.99
N GLY A 76 -2.08 -6.01 2.68
CA GLY A 76 -2.00 -7.13 1.74
C GLY A 76 -0.55 -7.50 1.40
N GLY A 77 -0.37 -8.44 0.48
CA GLY A 77 0.96 -8.91 0.06
C GLY A 77 1.21 -10.39 0.34
N GLY A 78 0.14 -11.19 0.47
CA GLY A 78 0.22 -12.64 0.53
C GLY A 78 1.05 -13.18 1.69
N PHE A 79 1.12 -12.44 2.81
CA PHE A 79 1.95 -12.75 3.98
C PHE A 79 3.47 -12.78 3.73
N VAL A 80 3.94 -12.23 2.59
CA VAL A 80 5.35 -12.29 2.18
C VAL A 80 5.93 -10.91 1.86
N ILE A 81 5.16 -10.06 1.17
CA ILE A 81 5.57 -8.71 0.73
C ILE A 81 4.70 -7.62 1.37
N GLY A 82 5.10 -6.37 1.19
CA GLY A 82 4.43 -5.22 1.76
C GLY A 82 4.98 -4.82 3.13
N ASP A 83 4.73 -3.56 3.46
CA ASP A 83 5.12 -2.86 4.68
C ASP A 83 4.22 -1.62 4.86
N LEU A 84 4.50 -0.82 5.89
CA LEU A 84 3.74 0.41 6.20
C LEU A 84 3.73 1.41 5.04
N ASP A 85 4.83 1.53 4.30
CA ASP A 85 4.97 2.53 3.23
C ASP A 85 4.24 2.09 1.95
N SER A 86 4.24 0.79 1.66
CA SER A 86 3.54 0.23 0.48
C SER A 86 2.02 0.41 0.53
N HIS A 87 1.44 0.59 1.72
CA HIS A 87 0.01 0.76 1.93
C HIS A 87 -0.36 2.13 2.54
N ASP A 88 0.60 3.07 2.60
CA ASP A 88 0.42 4.39 3.21
C ASP A 88 -0.71 5.19 2.53
N ASP A 89 -0.74 5.22 1.20
CA ASP A 89 -1.78 5.92 0.43
C ASP A 89 -3.18 5.34 0.66
N VAL A 90 -3.30 4.01 0.72
CA VAL A 90 -4.58 3.35 1.01
C VAL A 90 -5.05 3.69 2.43
N CYS A 91 -4.15 3.64 3.42
CA CYS A 91 -4.50 3.95 4.80
C CYS A 91 -4.90 5.42 4.98
N ARG A 92 -4.22 6.35 4.31
CA ARG A 92 -4.60 7.78 4.33
C ARG A 92 -5.97 8.02 3.71
N LYS A 93 -6.26 7.39 2.57
CA LYS A 93 -7.57 7.47 1.91
C LYS A 93 -8.67 6.88 2.77
N LEU A 94 -8.42 5.75 3.43
CA LEU A 94 -9.38 5.14 4.37
C LEU A 94 -9.63 6.00 5.60
N ALA A 95 -8.61 6.71 6.10
CA ALA A 95 -8.76 7.57 7.26
C ALA A 95 -9.70 8.76 7.04
N VAL A 96 -9.85 9.23 5.79
CA VAL A 96 -10.73 10.36 5.42
C VAL A 96 -12.02 9.93 4.72
N ALA A 97 -12.26 8.62 4.61
CA ALA A 97 -13.42 8.05 3.92
C ALA A 97 -14.73 8.21 4.70
#